data_AF-A0A5N6RJJ3-F1
#
_entry.id   AF-A0A5N6RJJ3-F1
#
_cell.length_a   1.000
_cell.length_b   1.000
_cell.length_c   1.000
_cell.angle_alpha   90.00
_cell.angle_beta   90.00
_cell.angle_gamma   90.00
#
_symmetry.space_group_name_H-M   'P 1'
#
loop_
_entity.id
_entity.type
_entity.pdbx_description
1 polymer ?
#
loop_
_entity_poly.entity_id
_entity_poly.type
_entity_poly.pdbx_seq_one_letter_code
_entity_poly.pdbx_strand_id
1 'polypeptide(L)'
;MVSLFFLLTVLIITFINPIFTSALSQPSTPPPPPMFMPTTPSTVPPGLSLSAMIFPQTFGLYLVEIGVGTSPINQHMVMDTRSDHTWFKCKPCNCLKIPHLFDPLLSTSTAVVPCDFPACNHFGCNNNQCMYEVNYMDNSFTKGVLLLETLALVGTGVLNVVVGCGHSNKGLVTAANGLLGLGGGPLSLPTQLWLHGMAWIPLLRNPNTPTFYYVGLSDLGIGDVRLLIPENTFKLTEKGYGGVIIDSGTTFSHLPTPVYEIFRDTYVAKMDLVPILVVLWKILLIVMGIGLLGV
;
A
#
# COMPACT_ATOMS: atom_id res chain seq x y z
N MET A 1 24.44 1.03 -42.95
CA MET A 1 24.51 2.16 -42.00
C MET A 1 23.71 1.96 -40.70
N VAL A 2 23.35 0.73 -40.31
CA VAL A 2 22.65 0.44 -39.04
C VAL A 2 23.62 0.11 -37.89
N SER A 3 24.93 0.00 -38.16
CA SER A 3 25.91 -0.44 -37.17
C SER A 3 26.57 0.68 -36.34
N LEU A 4 26.44 1.97 -36.73
CA LEU A 4 27.04 3.08 -35.97
C LEU A 4 26.07 3.71 -34.95
N PHE A 5 24.76 3.57 -35.16
CA PHE A 5 23.73 4.14 -34.28
C PHE A 5 23.55 3.34 -32.98
N PHE A 6 23.82 2.03 -32.99
CA PHE A 6 23.76 1.17 -31.80
C PHE A 6 24.98 1.35 -30.87
N LEU A 7 26.14 1.72 -31.41
CA LEU A 7 27.36 1.92 -30.61
C LEU A 7 27.35 3.25 -29.85
N LEU A 8 26.70 4.29 -30.39
CA LEU A 8 26.61 5.59 -29.72
C LEU A 8 25.59 5.58 -28.56
N THR A 9 24.51 4.79 -28.66
CA THR A 9 23.51 4.65 -27.59
C THR A 9 24.00 3.76 -26.45
N VAL A 10 24.84 2.75 -26.73
CA VAL A 10 25.43 1.88 -25.69
C VAL A 10 26.58 2.57 -24.93
N LEU A 11 27.32 3.51 -25.56
CA LEU A 11 28.37 4.26 -24.86
C LEU A 11 27.84 5.30 -23.86
N ILE A 12 26.65 5.86 -24.09
CA ILE A 12 26.05 6.88 -23.20
C ILE A 12 25.45 6.23 -21.94
N ILE A 13 25.05 4.95 -22.00
CA ILE A 13 24.49 4.24 -20.83
C ILE A 13 25.58 3.75 -19.86
N THR A 14 26.85 3.71 -20.27
CA THR A 14 27.95 3.16 -19.45
C THR A 14 28.81 4.19 -18.71
N PHE A 15 28.51 5.50 -18.83
CA PHE A 15 29.30 6.58 -18.21
C PHE A 15 28.52 7.54 -17.28
N ILE A 16 27.32 7.17 -16.82
CA ILE A 16 26.73 7.80 -15.63
C ILE A 16 27.23 7.03 -14.41
N ASN A 17 28.32 7.54 -13.85
CA ASN A 17 29.06 6.98 -12.73
C ASN A 17 28.16 6.55 -11.55
N PRO A 18 28.55 5.47 -10.84
CA PRO A 18 27.92 5.02 -9.61
C PRO A 18 28.42 5.89 -8.47
N ILE A 19 27.63 6.88 -8.05
CA ILE A 19 27.86 7.59 -6.79
C ILE A 19 26.57 7.57 -6.00
N PHE A 20 26.23 6.39 -5.49
CA PHE A 20 25.32 6.23 -4.35
C PHE A 20 25.72 4.96 -3.59
N THR A 21 26.90 5.00 -2.96
CA THR A 21 27.31 4.01 -1.96
C THR A 21 27.61 4.73 -0.65
N SER A 22 26.58 5.33 -0.06
CA SER A 22 26.53 5.57 1.39
C SER A 22 25.08 5.80 1.81
N ALA A 23 24.24 4.78 1.64
CA ALA A 23 23.08 4.67 2.52
C ALA A 23 23.65 4.37 3.91
N LEU A 24 23.57 5.36 4.80
CA LEU A 24 23.81 5.17 6.22
C LEU A 24 22.95 4.00 6.68
N SER A 25 23.60 2.86 6.95
CA SER A 25 22.99 1.71 7.59
C SER A 25 22.66 2.11 9.02
N GLN A 26 21.48 2.69 9.23
CA GLN A 26 20.89 2.70 10.55
C GLN A 26 20.61 1.24 10.94
N PRO A 27 20.83 0.84 12.20
CA PRO A 27 20.51 -0.52 12.65
C PRO A 27 19.01 -0.73 12.50
N SER A 28 18.61 -1.50 11.49
CA SER A 28 17.23 -1.94 11.33
C SER A 28 17.00 -3.05 12.34
N THR A 29 16.25 -2.76 13.40
CA THR A 29 15.60 -3.82 14.15
C THR A 29 14.50 -4.38 13.23
N PRO A 30 14.45 -5.70 12.97
CA PRO A 30 13.31 -6.29 12.28
C PRO A 30 12.02 -5.88 12.99
N PRO A 31 10.88 -5.78 12.27
CA PRO A 31 9.60 -5.56 12.92
C PRO A 31 9.44 -6.58 14.05
N PRO A 32 8.81 -6.20 15.17
CA PRO A 32 8.60 -7.12 16.27
C PRO A 32 7.98 -8.41 15.71
N PRO A 33 8.41 -9.59 16.17
CA PRO A 33 7.80 -10.84 15.75
C PRO A 33 6.28 -10.73 15.92
N PRO A 34 5.50 -11.41 15.06
CA PRO A 34 4.06 -11.40 15.19
C PRO A 34 3.67 -11.66 16.66
N MET A 35 2.79 -10.84 17.23
CA MET A 35 2.26 -11.12 18.58
C MET A 35 1.58 -12.50 18.66
N PHE A 36 1.25 -13.06 17.49
CA PHE A 36 0.67 -14.38 17.31
C PHE A 36 1.60 -15.25 16.47
N MET A 37 2.36 -16.13 17.14
CA MET A 37 2.73 -17.39 16.50
C MET A 37 1.51 -18.31 16.62
N PRO A 38 0.89 -18.78 15.53
CA PRO A 38 -0.10 -19.83 15.63
C PRO A 38 0.57 -21.04 16.31
N THR A 39 0.01 -21.48 17.43
CA THR A 39 0.48 -22.66 18.20
C THR A 39 0.22 -23.97 17.46
N THR A 40 -0.56 -23.92 16.38
CA THR A 40 -0.83 -25.02 15.46
C THR A 40 0.18 -25.00 14.30
N PRO A 41 0.79 -26.14 13.95
CA PRO A 41 1.64 -26.23 12.77
C PRO A 41 0.90 -25.69 11.54
N SER A 42 1.48 -24.68 10.89
CA SER A 42 1.00 -24.23 9.58
C SER A 42 0.98 -25.43 8.63
N THR A 43 -0.18 -25.77 8.10
CA THR A 43 -0.35 -26.77 7.03
C THR A 43 0.13 -26.25 5.68
N VAL A 44 0.60 -25.01 5.60
CA VAL A 44 1.07 -24.36 4.39
C VAL A 44 2.57 -24.62 4.21
N PRO A 45 3.03 -25.17 3.07
CA PRO A 45 4.44 -25.42 2.80
C PRO A 45 5.29 -24.15 2.92
N PRO A 46 6.52 -24.22 3.48
CA PRO A 46 7.48 -23.13 3.43
C PRO A 46 7.74 -22.71 1.97
N GLY A 47 7.64 -21.41 1.68
CA GLY A 47 7.87 -20.87 0.33
C GLY A 47 6.62 -20.73 -0.54
N LEU A 48 5.42 -20.88 0.02
CA LEU A 48 4.19 -20.54 -0.70
C LEU A 48 4.14 -19.03 -0.98
N SER A 49 4.07 -18.66 -2.27
CA SER A 49 3.80 -17.30 -2.70
C SER A 49 2.30 -17.02 -2.61
N LEU A 50 1.89 -16.18 -1.68
CA LEU A 50 0.53 -15.66 -1.63
C LEU A 50 0.36 -14.57 -2.69
N SER A 51 -0.77 -14.54 -3.38
CA SER A 51 -1.08 -13.55 -4.40
C SER A 51 -2.56 -13.22 -4.36
N ALA A 52 -2.93 -12.05 -4.88
CA ALA A 52 -4.30 -11.62 -5.00
C ALA A 52 -4.46 -10.76 -6.26
N MET A 53 -5.66 -10.77 -6.86
CA MET A 53 -5.94 -9.97 -8.06
C MET A 53 -6.20 -8.52 -7.67
N ILE A 54 -5.50 -7.59 -8.35
CA ILE A 54 -5.60 -6.14 -8.10
C ILE A 54 -6.37 -5.49 -9.26
N PHE A 55 -7.38 -4.69 -8.92
CA PHE A 55 -8.21 -3.96 -9.87
C PHE A 55 -8.08 -2.45 -9.62
N PRO A 56 -7.63 -1.66 -10.61
CA PRO A 56 -7.65 -0.21 -10.50
C PRO A 56 -9.09 0.30 -10.54
N GLN A 57 -9.44 1.26 -9.68
CA GLN A 57 -10.74 1.91 -9.68
C GLN A 57 -10.68 3.33 -10.22
N THR A 58 -11.82 3.84 -10.68
CA THR A 58 -11.97 5.16 -11.34
C THR A 58 -11.50 6.35 -10.51
N PHE A 59 -11.30 6.17 -9.20
CA PHE A 59 -10.84 7.20 -8.26
C PHE A 59 -9.41 6.97 -7.74
N GLY A 60 -8.62 6.12 -8.41
CA GLY A 60 -7.21 5.86 -8.10
C GLY A 60 -6.96 5.00 -6.85
N LEU A 61 -8.00 4.37 -6.32
CA LEU A 61 -7.86 3.31 -5.30
C LEU A 61 -7.61 1.96 -5.97
N TYR A 62 -6.87 1.11 -5.27
CA TYR A 62 -6.66 -0.28 -5.65
C TYR A 62 -7.59 -1.18 -4.85
N LEU A 63 -8.37 -2.01 -5.55
CA LEU A 63 -9.12 -3.09 -4.92
C LEU A 63 -8.39 -4.40 -5.07
N VAL A 64 -8.45 -5.21 -4.02
CA VAL A 64 -7.97 -6.58 -3.99
C VAL A 64 -9.17 -7.50 -3.81
N GLU A 65 -9.23 -8.56 -4.60
CA GLU A 65 -10.21 -9.63 -4.39
C GLU A 65 -9.60 -10.74 -3.52
N ILE A 66 -10.25 -11.02 -2.38
CA ILE A 66 -9.90 -12.14 -1.49
C ILE A 66 -11.15 -12.95 -1.18
N GLY A 67 -11.01 -14.27 -0.97
CA GLY A 67 -12.09 -15.10 -0.47
C GLY A 67 -12.14 -15.10 1.06
N VAL A 68 -13.33 -15.21 1.64
CA VAL A 68 -13.53 -15.28 3.11
C VAL A 68 -14.42 -16.46 3.46
N GLY A 69 -14.01 -17.26 4.44
CA GLY A 69 -14.77 -18.39 5.00
C GLY A 69 -14.40 -19.76 4.44
N THR A 70 -15.02 -20.82 4.99
CA THR A 70 -14.77 -22.21 4.59
C THR A 70 -15.23 -22.52 3.15
N SER A 71 -16.35 -21.93 2.73
CA SER A 71 -16.80 -21.85 1.34
C SER A 71 -16.53 -20.42 0.89
N PRO A 72 -15.34 -20.12 0.32
CA PRO A 72 -14.87 -18.74 0.22
C PRO A 72 -15.82 -17.88 -0.59
N ILE A 73 -16.28 -16.78 0.01
CA ILE A 73 -17.05 -15.75 -0.69
C ILE A 73 -16.11 -14.61 -1.03
N ASN A 74 -16.02 -14.25 -2.31
CA ASN A 74 -15.14 -13.19 -2.77
C ASN A 74 -15.59 -11.84 -2.22
N GLN A 75 -14.65 -11.12 -1.62
CA GLN A 75 -14.82 -9.76 -1.10
C GLN A 75 -13.83 -8.85 -1.83
N HIS A 76 -14.33 -7.73 -2.36
CA HIS A 76 -13.49 -6.69 -2.91
C HIS A 76 -13.10 -5.72 -1.78
N MET A 77 -11.80 -5.57 -1.53
CA MET A 77 -11.30 -4.80 -0.40
C MET A 77 -10.34 -3.72 -0.87
N VAL A 78 -10.44 -2.53 -0.28
CA VAL A 78 -9.48 -1.44 -0.54
C VAL A 78 -8.12 -1.83 0.02
N MET A 79 -7.08 -1.72 -0.79
CA MET A 79 -5.71 -1.97 -0.36
C MET A 79 -5.14 -0.76 0.39
N ASP A 80 -4.88 -0.89 1.69
CA ASP A 80 -4.43 0.24 2.51
C ASP A 80 -3.19 -0.10 3.36
N THR A 81 -2.05 0.46 2.95
CA THR A 81 -0.73 0.33 3.61
C THR A 81 -0.55 1.21 4.84
N ARG A 82 -1.53 2.07 5.15
CA ARG A 82 -1.54 2.94 6.32
C ARG A 82 -2.51 2.49 7.42
N SER A 83 -3.20 1.38 7.19
CA SER A 83 -4.15 0.78 8.14
C SER A 83 -3.67 -0.58 8.64
N ASP A 84 -3.72 -0.76 9.96
CA ASP A 84 -3.27 -1.99 10.62
C ASP A 84 -4.36 -3.05 10.76
N HIS A 85 -5.60 -2.77 10.34
CA HIS A 85 -6.72 -3.66 10.59
C HIS A 85 -7.43 -4.05 9.30
N THR A 86 -7.47 -5.34 9.02
CA THR A 86 -8.28 -5.89 7.92
C THR A 86 -9.71 -6.09 8.41
N TRP A 87 -10.68 -5.55 7.68
CA TRP A 87 -12.09 -5.71 8.02
C TRP A 87 -12.97 -5.72 6.77
N PHE A 88 -14.15 -6.32 6.90
CA PHE A 88 -15.18 -6.31 5.87
C PHE A 88 -16.57 -6.23 6.50
N LYS A 89 -17.52 -5.72 5.72
CA LYS A 89 -18.93 -5.70 6.11
C LYS A 89 -19.42 -7.13 6.27
N CYS A 90 -20.16 -7.40 7.34
CA CYS A 90 -20.64 -8.73 7.65
C CYS A 90 -22.02 -8.67 8.31
N LYS A 91 -22.79 -9.76 8.19
CA LYS A 91 -24.08 -9.84 8.87
C LYS A 91 -23.94 -10.06 10.39
N PRO A 92 -24.86 -9.52 11.20
CA PRO A 92 -25.92 -8.57 10.82
C PRO A 92 -25.36 -7.16 10.57
N CYS A 93 -25.79 -6.48 9.51
CA CYS A 93 -25.47 -5.06 9.31
C CYS A 93 -26.62 -4.30 8.64
N ASN A 94 -26.68 -2.98 8.88
CA ASN A 94 -27.61 -2.08 8.17
C ASN A 94 -27.07 -1.69 6.77
N CYS A 95 -26.54 -2.67 6.07
CA CYS A 95 -25.76 -2.57 4.83
C CYS A 95 -26.64 -2.99 3.65
N LEU A 96 -27.73 -2.26 3.43
CA LEU A 96 -28.71 -2.58 2.38
C LEU A 96 -28.03 -2.53 1.00
N LYS A 97 -28.21 -3.61 0.20
CA LYS A 97 -27.84 -3.75 -1.23
C LYS A 97 -26.40 -4.17 -1.59
N ILE A 98 -25.68 -4.91 -0.75
CA ILE A 98 -24.39 -5.52 -1.15
C ILE A 98 -24.60 -7.01 -1.48
N PRO A 99 -24.39 -7.44 -2.74
CA PRO A 99 -24.44 -8.86 -3.09
C PRO A 99 -23.27 -9.61 -2.43
N HIS A 100 -23.49 -10.88 -2.07
CA HIS A 100 -22.45 -11.77 -1.52
C HIS A 100 -21.75 -11.25 -0.25
N LEU A 101 -22.51 -10.62 0.64
CA LEU A 101 -22.02 -10.22 1.96
C LEU A 101 -21.70 -11.46 2.81
N PHE A 102 -20.55 -11.44 3.49
CA PHE A 102 -20.14 -12.51 4.39
C PHE A 102 -21.12 -12.66 5.57
N ASP A 103 -21.54 -13.90 5.81
CA ASP A 103 -22.40 -14.29 6.92
C ASP A 103 -21.61 -15.24 7.84
N PRO A 104 -21.15 -14.76 9.02
CA PRO A 104 -20.32 -15.55 9.90
C PRO A 104 -20.97 -16.88 10.32
N LEU A 105 -22.30 -16.96 10.32
CA LEU A 105 -23.04 -18.16 10.70
C LEU A 105 -22.98 -19.28 9.64
N LEU A 106 -22.62 -18.94 8.40
CA LEU A 106 -22.53 -19.91 7.29
C LEU A 106 -21.12 -20.47 7.08
N SER A 107 -20.12 -19.90 7.76
CA SER A 107 -18.73 -20.37 7.69
C SER A 107 -18.41 -21.20 8.93
N THR A 108 -17.90 -22.42 8.72
CA THR A 108 -17.51 -23.33 9.80
C THR A 108 -16.16 -22.97 10.43
N SER A 109 -15.39 -22.08 9.80
CA SER A 109 -14.11 -21.58 10.30
C SER A 109 -14.22 -20.26 11.07
N THR A 110 -15.42 -19.67 11.17
CA THR A 110 -15.68 -18.51 12.02
C THR A 110 -15.44 -18.86 13.48
N ALA A 111 -14.65 -18.06 14.18
CA ALA A 111 -14.65 -18.02 15.63
C ALA A 111 -14.66 -16.57 16.13
N VAL A 112 -15.55 -16.24 17.07
CA VAL A 112 -15.57 -14.91 17.68
C VAL A 112 -14.37 -14.76 18.61
N VAL A 113 -13.64 -13.66 18.50
CA VAL A 113 -12.48 -13.38 19.35
C VAL A 113 -12.97 -13.01 20.76
N PRO A 114 -12.58 -13.76 21.81
CA PRO A 114 -12.96 -13.46 23.18
C PRO A 114 -12.17 -12.27 23.74
N CYS A 115 -12.63 -11.72 24.85
CA CYS A 115 -12.06 -10.48 25.39
C CYS A 115 -10.68 -10.64 26.04
N ASP A 116 -10.37 -11.85 26.51
CA ASP A 116 -9.06 -12.22 27.05
C ASP A 116 -8.04 -12.52 25.93
N PHE A 117 -8.49 -12.56 24.67
CA PHE A 117 -7.61 -12.78 23.54
C PHE A 117 -6.66 -11.57 23.35
N PRO A 118 -5.35 -11.77 23.15
CA PRO A 118 -4.39 -10.66 23.11
C PRO A 118 -4.66 -9.62 22.02
N ALA A 119 -5.37 -9.97 20.95
CA ALA A 119 -5.72 -9.05 19.87
C ALA A 119 -6.74 -8.02 20.35
N CYS A 120 -7.48 -8.34 21.43
CA CYS A 120 -8.48 -7.48 22.02
C CYS A 120 -7.91 -6.41 22.97
N ASN A 121 -6.62 -6.47 23.31
CA ASN A 121 -6.02 -5.58 24.32
C ASN A 121 -6.19 -4.08 24.03
N HIS A 122 -6.37 -3.70 22.75
CA HIS A 122 -6.52 -2.32 22.31
C HIS A 122 -7.98 -1.96 21.95
N PHE A 123 -8.92 -2.85 22.21
CA PHE A 123 -10.31 -2.76 21.80
C PHE A 123 -11.28 -2.88 22.98
N GLY A 124 -12.55 -2.61 22.72
CA GLY A 124 -13.61 -2.76 23.71
C GLY A 124 -14.00 -4.23 23.88
N CYS A 125 -14.65 -4.54 25.00
CA CYS A 125 -15.23 -5.86 25.26
C CYS A 125 -16.71 -5.73 25.60
N ASN A 126 -17.54 -6.63 25.07
CA ASN A 126 -18.94 -6.75 25.46
C ASN A 126 -19.37 -8.23 25.45
N ASN A 127 -19.91 -8.74 26.56
CA ASN A 127 -20.39 -10.13 26.67
C ASN A 127 -19.39 -11.19 26.18
N ASN A 128 -18.11 -11.04 26.55
CA ASN A 128 -16.99 -11.87 26.10
C ASN A 128 -16.75 -11.85 24.57
N GLN A 129 -17.19 -10.79 23.87
CA GLN A 129 -16.88 -10.55 22.46
C GLN A 129 -16.01 -9.31 22.35
N CYS A 130 -14.93 -9.43 21.57
CA CYS A 130 -14.06 -8.30 21.30
C CYS A 130 -14.70 -7.34 20.29
N MET A 131 -14.98 -6.12 20.74
CA MET A 131 -15.63 -5.06 19.98
C MET A 131 -14.57 -4.11 19.42
N TYR A 132 -14.48 -4.01 18.09
CA TYR A 132 -13.54 -3.09 17.44
C TYR A 132 -14.27 -1.87 16.87
N GLU A 133 -13.56 -0.74 16.86
CA GLU A 133 -13.97 0.49 16.21
C GLU A 133 -12.74 1.14 15.59
N VAL A 134 -12.83 1.48 14.30
CA VAL A 134 -11.80 2.23 13.58
C VAL A 134 -12.43 3.47 13.00
N ASN A 135 -11.81 4.62 13.28
CA ASN A 135 -12.18 5.93 12.73
C ASN A 135 -11.05 6.40 11.81
N TYR A 136 -11.40 6.78 10.58
CA TYR A 136 -10.47 7.21 9.55
C TYR A 136 -10.43 8.74 9.42
N MET A 137 -9.38 9.25 8.79
CA MET A 137 -9.13 10.69 8.64
C MET A 137 -10.18 11.41 7.77
N ASP A 138 -10.87 10.69 6.89
CA ASP A 138 -11.97 11.20 6.05
C ASP A 138 -13.32 11.24 6.80
N ASN A 139 -13.33 10.96 8.11
CA ASN A 139 -14.52 10.77 8.95
C ASN A 139 -15.38 9.56 8.59
N SER A 140 -14.82 8.60 7.83
CA SER A 140 -15.37 7.27 7.70
C SER A 140 -15.07 6.44 8.95
N PHE A 141 -15.88 5.42 9.20
CA PHE A 141 -15.67 4.52 10.33
C PHE A 141 -16.20 3.12 10.04
N THR A 142 -15.70 2.15 10.81
CA THR A 142 -16.22 0.80 10.92
C THR A 142 -16.30 0.38 12.38
N LYS A 143 -17.38 -0.32 12.76
CA LYS A 143 -17.61 -0.85 14.11
C LYS A 143 -18.21 -2.25 14.01
N GLY A 144 -17.76 -3.14 14.89
CA GLY A 144 -18.34 -4.47 14.99
C GLY A 144 -17.53 -5.38 15.92
N VAL A 145 -17.41 -6.66 15.56
CA VAL A 145 -16.73 -7.67 16.37
C VAL A 145 -15.48 -8.18 15.67
N LEU A 146 -14.46 -8.58 16.43
CA LEU A 146 -13.33 -9.31 15.87
C LEU A 146 -13.67 -10.79 15.72
N LEU A 147 -13.27 -11.35 14.58
CA LEU A 147 -13.38 -12.76 14.26
C LEU A 147 -11.99 -13.32 13.94
N LEU A 148 -11.80 -14.60 14.23
CA LEU A 148 -10.86 -15.46 13.54
C LEU A 148 -11.58 -16.07 12.35
N GLU A 149 -10.96 -16.02 11.17
CA GLU A 149 -11.53 -16.59 9.96
C GLU A 149 -10.42 -17.06 8.99
N THR A 150 -10.81 -17.88 8.03
CA THR A 150 -10.02 -18.32 6.90
C THR A 150 -10.10 -17.29 5.77
N LEU A 151 -8.94 -16.82 5.31
CA LEU A 151 -8.83 -15.99 4.12
C LEU A 151 -8.26 -16.81 2.96
N ALA A 152 -8.91 -16.76 1.79
CA ALA A 152 -8.45 -17.41 0.58
C ALA A 152 -7.78 -16.41 -0.36
N LEU A 153 -6.50 -16.59 -0.63
CA LEU A 153 -5.67 -15.78 -1.53
C LEU A 153 -5.26 -16.64 -2.72
N VAL A 154 -5.85 -16.38 -3.90
CA VAL A 154 -5.63 -17.13 -5.16
C VAL A 154 -5.61 -18.65 -4.92
N GLY A 155 -6.67 -19.15 -4.29
CA GLY A 155 -6.86 -20.59 -4.03
C GLY A 155 -6.13 -21.14 -2.81
N THR A 156 -5.29 -20.36 -2.12
CA THR A 156 -4.68 -20.77 -0.85
C THR A 156 -5.46 -20.21 0.35
N GLY A 157 -5.98 -21.09 1.20
CA GLY A 157 -6.56 -20.71 2.48
C GLY A 157 -5.51 -20.49 3.57
N VAL A 158 -5.57 -19.36 4.26
CA VAL A 158 -4.86 -19.09 5.51
C VAL A 158 -5.86 -19.07 6.65
N LEU A 159 -5.67 -19.94 7.62
CA LEU A 159 -6.56 -20.14 8.76
C LEU A 159 -6.26 -19.15 9.90
N ASN A 160 -7.23 -18.94 10.78
CA ASN A 160 -7.07 -18.19 12.05
C ASN A 160 -6.55 -16.76 11.88
N VAL A 161 -6.95 -16.08 10.80
CA VAL A 161 -6.63 -14.67 10.61
C VAL A 161 -7.62 -13.82 11.41
N VAL A 162 -7.10 -12.93 12.24
CA VAL A 162 -7.89 -11.93 12.98
C VAL A 162 -8.36 -10.85 12.01
N VAL A 163 -9.67 -10.71 11.89
CA VAL A 163 -10.34 -9.76 11.00
C VAL A 163 -11.50 -9.06 11.70
N GLY A 164 -11.79 -7.83 11.27
CA GLY A 164 -12.96 -7.08 11.72
C GLY A 164 -14.22 -7.44 10.93
N CYS A 165 -15.26 -7.87 11.63
CA CYS A 165 -16.61 -8.06 11.10
C CYS A 165 -17.42 -6.78 11.35
N GLY A 166 -17.50 -5.91 10.34
CA GLY A 166 -18.10 -4.59 10.44
C GLY A 166 -19.62 -4.61 10.35
N HIS A 167 -20.29 -4.47 11.48
CA HIS A 167 -21.75 -4.40 11.59
C HIS A 167 -22.32 -2.99 11.29
N SER A 168 -21.55 -1.95 11.59
CA SER A 168 -21.92 -0.55 11.34
C SER A 168 -20.76 0.18 10.68
N ASN A 169 -21.00 0.74 9.50
CA ASN A 169 -19.95 1.34 8.67
C ASN A 169 -20.48 2.61 8.01
N LYS A 170 -19.63 3.63 7.89
CA LYS A 170 -19.91 4.91 7.21
C LYS A 170 -18.72 5.29 6.34
N GLY A 171 -18.96 5.85 5.15
CA GLY A 171 -17.92 6.43 4.29
C GLY A 171 -17.86 5.83 2.89
N LEU A 172 -16.88 6.29 2.10
CA LEU A 172 -16.70 6.02 0.66
C LEU A 172 -16.25 4.57 0.35
N VAL A 173 -16.50 3.62 1.24
CA VAL A 173 -16.37 2.19 0.93
C VAL A 173 -17.67 1.72 0.25
N THR A 174 -18.21 2.48 -0.71
CA THR A 174 -19.43 2.09 -1.46
C THR A 174 -19.11 1.11 -2.59
N ALA A 175 -17.91 1.20 -3.15
CA ALA A 175 -17.41 0.30 -4.20
C ALA A 175 -16.69 -0.96 -3.66
N ALA A 176 -16.49 -1.05 -2.34
CA ALA A 176 -15.81 -2.18 -1.71
C ALA A 176 -16.63 -2.76 -0.55
N ASN A 177 -16.35 -4.03 -0.25
CA ASN A 177 -16.91 -4.76 0.87
C ASN A 177 -16.16 -4.45 2.18
N GLY A 178 -14.91 -3.98 2.08
CA GLY A 178 -14.05 -3.77 3.23
C GLY A 178 -12.72 -3.12 2.87
N LEU A 179 -11.76 -3.26 3.78
CA LEU A 179 -10.40 -2.74 3.67
C LEU A 179 -9.41 -3.82 4.10
N LEU A 180 -8.38 -4.01 3.29
CA LEU A 180 -7.24 -4.89 3.53
C LEU A 180 -6.14 -4.08 4.21
N GLY A 181 -5.98 -4.27 5.52
CA GLY A 181 -5.01 -3.55 6.33
C GLY A 181 -3.61 -4.10 6.14
N LEU A 182 -2.76 -3.31 5.49
CA LEU A 182 -1.40 -3.65 5.11
C LEU A 182 -0.34 -2.82 5.85
N GLY A 183 -0.69 -2.14 6.95
CA GLY A 183 0.26 -1.42 7.78
C GLY A 183 1.25 -2.32 8.53
N GLY A 184 2.16 -1.71 9.28
CA GLY A 184 3.20 -2.40 10.06
C GLY A 184 2.77 -2.80 11.47
N GLY A 185 1.49 -2.63 11.81
CA GLY A 185 0.96 -2.95 13.13
C GLY A 185 0.80 -4.45 13.39
N PRO A 186 0.57 -4.82 14.66
CA PRO A 186 0.54 -6.23 15.07
C PRO A 186 -0.68 -7.01 14.58
N LEU A 187 -1.76 -6.32 14.23
CA LEU A 187 -2.98 -6.92 13.67
C LEU A 187 -3.06 -6.77 12.15
N SER A 188 -2.03 -6.22 11.51
CA SER A 188 -2.03 -6.06 10.07
C SER A 188 -1.86 -7.40 9.39
N LEU A 189 -2.38 -7.51 8.17
CA LEU A 189 -2.27 -8.76 7.43
C LEU A 189 -0.81 -9.17 7.18
N PRO A 190 0.13 -8.27 6.81
CA PRO A 190 1.55 -8.61 6.69
C PRO A 190 2.15 -9.23 7.96
N THR A 191 1.78 -8.72 9.13
CA THR A 191 2.28 -9.23 10.41
C THR A 191 1.66 -10.58 10.75
N GLN A 192 0.36 -10.74 10.53
CA GLN A 192 -0.33 -12.02 10.75
C GLN A 192 0.15 -13.12 9.79
N LEU A 193 0.53 -12.75 8.56
CA LEU A 193 1.00 -13.65 7.51
C LEU A 193 2.52 -13.78 7.42
N TRP A 194 3.27 -13.31 8.43
CA TRP A 194 4.75 -13.26 8.38
C TRP A 194 5.40 -14.59 7.96
N LEU A 195 4.87 -15.72 8.42
CA LEU A 195 5.38 -17.07 8.11
C LEU A 195 5.04 -17.56 6.68
N HIS A 196 4.22 -16.83 5.94
CA HIS A 196 3.64 -17.25 4.65
C HIS A 196 4.18 -16.45 3.45
N GLY A 197 5.45 -16.02 3.48
CA GLY A 197 6.14 -15.49 2.30
C GLY A 197 6.16 -13.96 2.18
N MET A 198 6.02 -13.21 3.29
CA MET A 198 6.18 -11.76 3.28
C MET A 198 7.67 -11.37 3.30
N ALA A 199 8.07 -10.46 2.41
CA ALA A 199 9.39 -9.87 2.37
C ALA A 199 9.36 -8.44 2.92
N TRP A 200 10.38 -8.08 3.71
CA TRP A 200 10.47 -6.76 4.33
C TRP A 200 11.77 -6.07 3.92
N ILE A 201 11.65 -4.81 3.56
CA ILE A 201 12.78 -3.91 3.37
C ILE A 201 12.97 -3.07 4.64
N PRO A 202 14.20 -2.65 4.98
CA PRO A 202 14.41 -1.67 6.02
C PRO A 202 13.67 -0.37 5.70
N LEU A 203 12.79 0.06 6.62
CA LEU A 203 12.03 1.31 6.53
C LEU A 203 12.47 2.26 7.65
N LEU A 204 12.24 3.56 7.45
CA LEU A 204 12.43 4.55 8.51
C LEU A 204 11.33 4.36 9.56
N ARG A 205 11.65 4.62 10.83
CA ARG A 205 10.70 4.46 11.94
C ARG A 205 10.33 5.82 12.53
N ASN A 206 9.04 6.12 12.56
CA ASN A 206 8.52 7.30 13.24
C ASN A 206 8.04 6.92 14.65
N PRO A 207 8.51 7.59 15.73
CA PRO A 207 8.08 7.28 17.09
C PRO A 207 6.59 7.57 17.36
N ASN A 208 5.97 8.49 16.60
CA ASN A 208 4.58 8.89 16.79
C ASN A 208 3.61 8.01 15.99
N THR A 209 4.06 7.42 14.89
CA THR A 209 3.28 6.61 13.96
C THR A 209 4.08 5.38 13.53
N PRO A 210 4.41 4.47 14.47
CA PRO A 210 5.40 3.41 14.26
C PRO A 210 4.95 2.32 13.27
N THR A 211 3.67 2.33 12.87
CA THR A 211 3.10 1.33 11.96
C THR A 211 3.01 1.82 10.52
N PHE A 212 3.32 3.09 10.24
CA PHE A 212 3.33 3.60 8.86
C PHE A 212 4.67 3.31 8.17
N TYR A 213 4.62 3.10 6.85
CA TYR A 213 5.80 2.82 6.05
C TYR A 213 6.50 4.11 5.61
N TYR A 214 7.50 4.53 6.39
CA TYR A 214 8.32 5.68 6.05
C TYR A 214 9.53 5.29 5.19
N VAL A 215 9.80 6.10 4.17
CA VAL A 215 10.96 5.97 3.30
C VAL A 215 11.78 7.26 3.28
N GLY A 216 13.07 7.11 2.99
CA GLY A 216 13.95 8.26 2.76
C GLY A 216 13.76 8.78 1.33
N LEU A 217 13.34 10.04 1.19
CA LEU A 217 13.34 10.76 -0.07
C LEU A 217 14.43 11.83 -0.04
N SER A 218 15.43 11.70 -0.91
CA SER A 218 16.55 12.64 -0.97
C SER A 218 16.22 13.89 -1.78
N ASP A 219 15.55 13.73 -2.92
CA ASP A 219 15.22 14.83 -3.82
C ASP A 219 14.13 14.45 -4.83
N LEU A 220 13.65 15.45 -5.59
CA LEU A 220 12.73 15.33 -6.71
C LEU A 220 13.34 15.93 -7.97
N GLY A 221 12.99 15.36 -9.12
CA GLY A 221 13.41 15.86 -10.43
C GLY A 221 12.32 15.68 -11.48
N ILE A 222 12.39 16.49 -12.53
CA ILE A 222 11.51 16.46 -13.70
C ILE A 222 12.39 16.36 -14.95
N GLY A 223 12.45 15.17 -15.54
CA GLY A 223 13.39 14.88 -16.63
C GLY A 223 14.85 15.02 -16.17
N ASP A 224 15.59 15.91 -16.82
CA ASP A 224 16.98 16.27 -16.53
C ASP A 224 17.13 17.37 -15.46
N VAL A 225 16.03 17.96 -15.00
CA VAL A 225 16.07 19.06 -14.03
C VAL A 225 15.81 18.55 -12.62
N ARG A 226 16.81 18.72 -11.77
CA ARG A 226 16.69 18.56 -10.32
C ARG A 226 15.99 19.78 -9.72
N LEU A 227 14.98 19.56 -8.86
CA LEU A 227 14.26 20.66 -8.24
C LEU A 227 15.09 21.30 -7.13
N LEU A 228 15.02 22.62 -7.00
CA LEU A 228 15.73 23.37 -5.96
C LEU A 228 14.93 23.33 -4.65
N ILE A 229 14.98 22.18 -3.97
CA ILE A 229 14.29 21.95 -2.70
C ILE A 229 15.31 22.04 -1.55
N PRO A 230 14.98 22.70 -0.43
CA PRO A 230 15.88 22.76 0.72
C PRO A 230 16.29 21.37 1.21
N GLU A 231 17.57 21.21 1.54
CA GLU A 231 18.03 20.00 2.22
C GLU A 231 17.25 19.83 3.53
N ASN A 232 16.80 18.60 3.80
CA ASN A 232 15.95 18.20 4.93
C ASN A 232 14.43 18.43 4.78
N THR A 233 13.91 18.96 3.66
CA THR A 233 12.46 19.12 3.49
C THR A 233 11.66 17.83 3.71
N PHE A 234 12.22 16.69 3.32
CA PHE A 234 11.59 15.36 3.47
C PHE A 234 12.13 14.56 4.66
N LYS A 235 13.03 15.12 5.46
CA LYS A 235 13.70 14.38 6.53
C LYS A 235 12.71 14.05 7.65
N LEU A 236 12.70 12.80 8.07
CA LEU A 236 12.06 12.39 9.31
C LEU A 236 12.96 12.79 10.48
N THR A 237 12.43 13.59 11.39
CA THR A 237 13.13 14.02 12.60
C THR A 237 13.04 12.97 13.70
N GLU A 238 13.95 12.99 14.66
CA GLU A 238 13.94 12.09 15.83
C GLU A 238 12.67 12.24 16.69
N LYS A 239 12.03 13.42 16.64
CA LYS A 239 10.75 13.69 17.31
C LYS A 239 9.53 13.21 16.52
N GLY A 240 9.74 12.60 15.35
CA GLY A 240 8.67 12.07 14.50
C GLY A 240 7.94 13.11 13.65
N TYR A 241 8.51 14.30 13.46
CA TYR A 241 8.02 15.29 12.48
C TYR A 241 8.64 15.05 11.10
N GLY A 242 7.87 15.34 10.04
CA GLY A 242 8.31 15.19 8.66
C GLY A 242 8.28 13.73 8.18
N GLY A 243 9.15 13.42 7.22
CA GLY A 243 9.23 12.12 6.58
C GLY A 243 8.31 11.96 5.36
N VAL A 244 8.50 10.87 4.63
CA VAL A 244 7.69 10.49 3.45
C VAL A 244 7.09 9.12 3.70
N ILE A 245 5.80 8.99 3.48
CA ILE A 245 5.03 7.76 3.73
C ILE A 245 4.60 7.16 2.40
N ILE A 246 4.68 5.84 2.29
CA ILE A 246 4.02 5.09 1.22
C ILE A 246 2.59 4.78 1.66
N ASP A 247 1.61 5.23 0.88
CA ASP A 247 0.19 5.11 1.21
C ASP A 247 -0.62 4.77 -0.04
N SER A 248 -1.10 3.53 -0.12
CA SER A 248 -1.97 3.03 -1.19
C SER A 248 -3.44 3.39 -1.00
N GLY A 249 -3.82 3.82 0.21
CA GLY A 249 -5.16 4.29 0.54
C GLY A 249 -5.42 5.75 0.16
N THR A 250 -4.38 6.47 -0.29
CA THR A 250 -4.48 7.87 -0.72
C THR A 250 -4.23 8.00 -2.23
N THR A 251 -5.22 8.53 -2.96
CA THR A 251 -5.19 8.65 -4.43
C THR A 251 -4.05 9.52 -4.97
N PHE A 252 -3.73 10.63 -4.30
CA PHE A 252 -2.77 11.61 -4.79
C PHE A 252 -1.54 11.68 -3.90
N SER A 253 -0.37 11.92 -4.52
CA SER A 253 0.83 12.23 -3.76
C SER A 253 0.72 13.65 -3.17
N HIS A 254 0.84 13.76 -1.85
CA HIS A 254 0.81 15.04 -1.15
C HIS A 254 2.22 15.56 -0.92
N LEU A 255 2.49 16.78 -1.39
CA LEU A 255 3.75 17.49 -1.18
C LEU A 255 3.51 18.69 -0.26
N PRO A 256 4.51 19.10 0.55
CA PRO A 256 4.46 20.40 1.22
C PRO A 256 4.24 21.51 0.19
N THR A 257 3.39 22.50 0.50
CA THR A 257 3.01 23.56 -0.45
C THR A 257 4.20 24.20 -1.17
N PRO A 258 5.31 24.59 -0.49
CA PRO A 258 6.45 25.19 -1.17
C PRO A 258 7.11 24.26 -2.20
N VAL A 259 7.12 22.94 -1.92
CA VAL A 259 7.66 21.93 -2.84
C VAL A 259 6.73 21.72 -4.02
N TYR A 260 5.42 21.64 -3.75
CA TYR A 260 4.41 21.49 -4.79
C TYR A 260 4.46 22.64 -5.80
N GLU A 261 4.62 23.88 -5.34
CA GLU A 261 4.72 25.06 -6.21
C GLU A 261 5.95 24.97 -7.12
N ILE A 262 7.13 24.66 -6.56
CA ILE A 262 8.36 24.45 -7.34
C ILE A 262 8.18 23.32 -8.36
N PHE A 263 7.58 22.19 -7.95
CA PHE A 263 7.32 21.05 -8.81
C PHE A 263 6.37 21.44 -9.95
N ARG A 264 5.23 22.04 -9.64
CA ARG A 264 4.22 22.48 -10.62
C ARG A 264 4.81 23.43 -11.65
N ASP A 265 5.51 24.46 -11.20
CA ASP A 265 6.03 25.51 -12.08
C ASP A 265 7.12 24.96 -12.99
N THR A 266 7.99 24.09 -12.45
CA THR A 266 9.03 23.40 -13.25
C THR A 266 8.41 22.42 -14.25
N TYR A 267 7.36 21.69 -13.83
CA TYR A 267 6.63 20.75 -14.69
C TYR A 267 5.99 21.46 -15.88
N VAL A 268 5.25 22.55 -15.62
CA VAL A 268 4.57 23.35 -16.66
C VAL A 268 5.62 23.90 -17.64
N ALA A 269 6.69 24.52 -17.13
CA ALA A 269 7.76 25.05 -17.98
C ALA A 269 8.39 23.97 -18.88
N LYS A 270 8.62 22.76 -18.36
CA LYS A 270 9.14 21.64 -19.15
C LYS A 270 8.14 21.15 -20.20
N MET A 271 6.87 21.04 -19.84
CA MET A 271 5.83 20.58 -20.76
C MET A 271 5.55 21.58 -21.87
N ASP A 272 5.63 22.89 -21.63
CA ASP A 272 5.51 23.92 -22.67
C ASP A 272 6.71 23.92 -23.64
N LEU A 273 7.89 23.51 -23.16
CA LEU A 273 9.08 23.36 -23.99
C LEU A 273 9.02 22.12 -24.90
N VAL A 274 8.30 21.06 -24.51
CA VAL A 274 8.25 19.80 -25.29
C VAL A 274 7.70 20.02 -26.70
N PRO A 275 6.53 20.66 -26.93
CA PRO A 275 6.04 20.96 -28.28
C PRO A 275 7.02 21.78 -29.10
N ILE A 276 7.66 22.79 -28.48
CA ILE A 276 8.62 23.67 -29.16
C ILE A 276 9.87 22.88 -29.58
N LEU A 277 10.42 22.06 -28.69
CA LEU A 277 11.58 21.22 -28.98
C LEU A 277 11.27 20.16 -30.03
N VAL A 278 10.08 19.55 -30.02
CA VAL A 278 9.63 18.61 -31.06
C VAL A 278 9.55 19.31 -32.42
N VAL A 279 9.03 20.54 -32.47
CA VAL A 279 8.97 21.34 -33.71
C VAL A 279 10.38 21.70 -34.19
N LEU A 280 11.24 22.23 -33.32
CA LEU A 280 12.61 22.59 -33.66
C LEU A 280 13.44 21.38 -34.09
N TRP A 281 13.25 20.22 -33.45
CA TRP A 281 13.89 18.97 -33.83
C TRP A 281 13.44 18.49 -35.21
N LYS A 282 12.13 18.55 -35.52
CA LYS A 282 11.61 18.27 -36.86
C LYS A 282 12.21 19.22 -37.90
N ILE A 283 12.32 20.51 -37.60
CA ILE A 283 12.96 21.49 -38.49
C ILE A 283 14.45 21.16 -38.68
N LEU A 284 15.17 20.81 -37.61
CA LEU A 284 16.59 20.45 -37.68
C LEU A 284 16.81 19.21 -38.56
N LEU A 285 15.98 18.17 -38.42
CA LEU A 285 16.04 16.97 -39.28
C LEU A 285 15.81 17.32 -40.76
N ILE A 286 14.86 18.21 -41.04
CA ILE A 286 14.59 18.72 -42.39
C ILE A 286 15.82 19.47 -42.93
N VAL A 287 16.41 20.37 -42.14
CA VAL A 287 17.58 21.19 -42.54
C VAL A 287 18.83 20.33 -42.71
N MET A 288 19.02 19.28 -41.91
CA MET A 288 20.14 18.35 -42.02
C MET A 288 19.97 17.30 -43.13
N GLY A 289 18.86 17.33 -43.88
CA GLY A 289 18.58 16.37 -44.95
C GLY A 289 18.34 14.94 -44.46
N ILE A 290 18.15 14.75 -43.16
CA ILE A 290 17.79 13.46 -42.56
C ILE A 290 16.27 13.34 -42.70
N GLY A 291 15.83 13.00 -43.91
CA GLY A 291 14.42 12.77 -44.19
C GLY A 291 13.88 11.71 -43.24
N LEU A 292 12.86 12.07 -42.44
CA LEU A 292 11.95 11.10 -41.87
C LEU A 292 11.27 10.41 -43.06
N LEU A 293 11.80 9.26 -43.46
CA LEU A 293 11.05 8.29 -44.25
C LEU A 293 9.79 7.99 -43.44
N GLY A 294 8.67 8.54 -43.91
CA GLY A 294 7.38 8.38 -43.27
C GLY A 294 7.03 6.90 -43.17
N VAL A 295 6.64 6.49 -41.95
CA VAL A 295 5.63 5.48 -41.68
C VAL A 295 4.81 6.01 -40.50
#